data_AF-A0A8C4IDP7-F1
#
_entry.id   AF-A0A8C4IDP7-F1
#
_cell.length_a   1.000
_cell.length_b   1.000
_cell.length_c   1.000
_cell.angle_alpha   90.00
_cell.angle_beta   90.00
_cell.angle_gamma   90.00
#
_symmetry.space_group_name_H-M   'P 1'
#
loop_
_entity.id
_entity.type
_entity.pdbx_description
1 polymer ?
#
loop_
_entity_poly.entity_id
_entity_poly.type
_entity_poly.pdbx_seq_one_letter_code
_entity_poly.pdbx_strand_id
1 'polypeptide(L)'
;VKEFVALSTRDRIRAIRDLAMSFEEKKHIRWVLTDKQLNLYCYTCNKLHSQSLRRCGYSIRSARQTLELWQGIMKEIGGKFGTSVLSYFLFLKWLLMFNIFSFLINFGFITIPLLVYDPSPNIPPNVSFRGLEILTGAGYFNYTVMYYGGYSNETLIGLVDYNMQLAYFFTIAVYMVLCGIALIFSMASSFKENYVLADTVSNSAWQLLCSWDFSITNERAVRQRKNNLRVQLKESLSERAQRELLTLSEKLKHFGVHLGSWLLSTGLAVGCGASIYYLYAANWSLLQEAETLLVPFVVSLMNLVVPLFYSLFNKFEHYSSLGRQIYALVVRNVLLKMSILAVLCYYWMNVVAEKFSCWESMVGQALYRLVIVDFLFLMLGSFFGEFLSNVIGTRLLPRLGVPEFDVARNVLELIYAQTLAWIGIYFSPLLPAIQILKFFILFYLKKVSLTQNCQPPRRTGRAAQMQTIFIALLFFPFFVGALSIVAYTAWRLTPSEQCGPFRGLNNTFSVVGVWIDDLQEIPASQWVVWIYQNVIRSEIFYFLITLIIIVIIYIFWQVTQGRKQLIGQLRQQIVNVSVLHP
;
A
#
# COMPACT_ATOMS: atom_id res chain seq x y z
N VAL A 1 -49.70 -19.73 -16.45
CA VAL A 1 -48.95 -18.63 -17.12
C VAL A 1 -49.69 -17.29 -17.03
N LYS A 2 -50.98 -17.20 -17.42
CA LYS A 2 -51.75 -15.93 -17.33
C LYS A 2 -51.80 -15.33 -15.92
N GLU A 3 -52.00 -16.15 -14.88
CA GLU A 3 -51.96 -15.71 -13.47
C GLU A 3 -50.58 -15.17 -13.04
N PHE A 4 -49.49 -15.74 -13.57
CA PHE A 4 -48.13 -15.31 -13.24
C PHE A 4 -47.78 -13.95 -13.84
N VAL A 5 -48.40 -13.54 -14.96
CA VAL A 5 -48.13 -12.26 -15.61
C VAL A 5 -48.63 -11.07 -14.78
N ALA A 6 -49.71 -11.27 -14.00
CA ALA A 6 -50.29 -10.24 -13.13
C ALA A 6 -49.49 -10.00 -11.83
N LEU A 7 -48.60 -10.94 -11.45
CA LEU A 7 -47.80 -10.85 -10.23
C LEU A 7 -46.55 -9.99 -10.40
N SER A 8 -46.12 -9.35 -9.30
CA SER A 8 -44.83 -8.66 -9.21
C SER A 8 -43.66 -9.61 -9.53
N THR A 9 -42.53 -9.09 -10.00
CA THR A 9 -41.37 -9.93 -10.37
C THR A 9 -40.86 -10.79 -9.21
N ARG A 10 -40.97 -10.33 -7.96
CA ARG A 10 -40.52 -11.10 -6.78
C ARG A 10 -41.51 -12.21 -6.44
N ASP A 11 -42.81 -11.92 -6.45
CA ASP A 11 -43.85 -12.89 -6.11
C ASP A 11 -43.97 -13.98 -7.18
N ARG A 12 -43.75 -13.60 -8.45
CA ARG A 12 -43.68 -14.54 -9.58
C ARG A 12 -42.54 -15.55 -9.43
N ILE A 13 -41.35 -15.10 -9.03
CA ILE A 13 -40.19 -15.99 -8.83
C ILE A 13 -40.44 -16.95 -7.67
N ARG A 14 -41.05 -16.45 -6.58
CA ARG A 14 -41.40 -17.26 -5.41
C ARG A 14 -42.46 -18.31 -5.77
N ALA A 15 -43.55 -17.90 -6.42
CA ALA A 15 -44.62 -18.80 -6.84
C ALA A 15 -44.15 -19.87 -7.85
N ILE A 16 -43.23 -19.55 -8.78
CA ILE A 16 -42.64 -20.55 -9.68
C ILE A 16 -41.74 -21.55 -8.92
N ARG A 17 -41.09 -21.11 -7.84
CA ARG A 17 -40.23 -21.97 -7.01
C ARG A 17 -41.04 -22.99 -6.23
N ASP A 18 -42.21 -22.57 -5.74
CA ASP A 18 -43.09 -23.35 -4.88
C ASP A 18 -43.95 -24.38 -5.64
N LEU A 19 -43.97 -24.35 -6.97
CA LEU A 19 -44.63 -25.37 -7.79
C LEU A 19 -43.95 -26.75 -7.64
N ALA A 20 -44.72 -27.81 -7.42
CA ALA A 20 -44.23 -29.19 -7.35
C ALA A 20 -44.04 -29.79 -8.77
N MET A 21 -43.02 -29.32 -9.49
CA MET A 21 -42.70 -29.77 -10.86
C MET A 21 -41.19 -29.80 -11.08
N SER A 22 -40.76 -30.47 -12.16
CA SER A 22 -39.34 -30.64 -12.47
C SER A 22 -38.63 -29.31 -12.79
N PHE A 23 -37.31 -29.28 -12.64
CA PHE A 23 -36.54 -28.05 -12.87
C PHE A 23 -36.59 -27.59 -14.33
N GLU A 24 -36.64 -28.52 -15.29
CA GLU A 24 -36.74 -28.26 -16.73
C GLU A 24 -38.05 -27.52 -17.07
N GLU A 25 -39.16 -27.95 -16.48
CA GLU A 25 -40.49 -27.34 -16.67
C GLU A 25 -40.56 -25.94 -16.07
N LYS A 26 -39.98 -25.73 -14.87
CA LYS A 26 -39.88 -24.39 -14.26
C LYS A 26 -39.06 -23.43 -15.13
N LYS A 27 -38.00 -23.93 -15.78
CA LYS A 27 -37.15 -23.16 -16.68
C LYS A 27 -37.91 -22.77 -17.95
N HIS A 28 -38.69 -23.69 -18.53
CA HIS A 28 -39.55 -23.42 -19.68
C HIS A 28 -40.61 -22.35 -19.37
N ILE A 29 -41.27 -22.43 -18.20
CA ILE A 29 -42.26 -21.43 -17.76
C ILE A 29 -41.63 -20.05 -17.61
N ARG A 30 -40.41 -19.94 -17.05
CA ARG A 30 -39.70 -18.65 -16.97
C ARG A 30 -39.38 -18.09 -18.35
N TRP A 31 -38.93 -18.94 -19.28
CA TRP A 31 -38.57 -18.51 -20.62
C TRP A 31 -39.77 -17.92 -21.36
N VAL A 32 -40.92 -18.62 -21.35
CA VAL A 32 -42.18 -18.15 -21.97
C VAL A 32 -42.70 -16.86 -21.33
N LEU A 33 -42.54 -16.69 -20.01
CA LEU A 33 -42.93 -15.45 -19.32
C LEU A 33 -42.02 -14.26 -19.65
N THR A 34 -40.75 -14.51 -19.97
CA THR A 34 -39.78 -13.46 -20.32
C THR A 34 -40.00 -12.96 -21.74
N ASP A 35 -40.34 -13.86 -22.67
CA ASP A 35 -40.63 -13.55 -24.07
C ASP A 35 -41.88 -12.68 -24.24
N LYS A 36 -42.97 -13.02 -23.52
CA LYS A 36 -44.20 -12.20 -23.52
C LYS A 36 -44.04 -10.81 -22.88
N GLN A 37 -43.07 -10.65 -21.98
CA GLN A 37 -42.79 -9.36 -21.34
C GLN A 37 -41.94 -8.45 -22.24
N LEU A 38 -41.23 -9.02 -23.22
CA LEU A 38 -40.47 -8.25 -24.22
C LEU A 38 -41.38 -7.51 -25.20
N ASN A 39 -42.53 -8.09 -25.56
CA ASN A 39 -43.45 -7.51 -26.55
C ASN A 39 -44.33 -6.36 -26.01
N LEU A 40 -44.35 -6.10 -24.69
CA LEU A 40 -45.25 -5.11 -24.09
C LEU A 40 -44.58 -3.79 -23.63
N TYR A 41 -43.26 -3.64 -23.78
CA TYR A 41 -42.54 -2.45 -23.32
C TYR A 41 -41.76 -1.76 -24.45
N CYS A 42 -42.48 -1.22 -25.42
CA CYS A 42 -41.92 -0.28 -26.39
C CYS A 42 -42.60 1.10 -26.24
N TYR A 43 -42.16 1.89 -25.25
CA TYR A 43 -42.39 3.33 -25.21
C TYR A 43 -41.16 4.07 -24.64
N THR A 44 -40.54 4.83 -25.55
CA THR A 44 -39.88 6.15 -25.47
C THR A 44 -38.70 6.48 -24.52
N CYS A 45 -37.60 6.82 -25.20
CA CYS A 45 -36.62 7.91 -25.02
C CYS A 45 -35.80 8.09 -23.72
N ASN A 46 -36.24 7.65 -22.54
CA ASN A 46 -35.40 7.76 -21.32
C ASN A 46 -34.46 6.55 -21.09
N LYS A 47 -34.49 5.59 -22.02
CA LYS A 47 -33.68 4.36 -21.98
C LYS A 47 -32.31 4.49 -22.64
N LEU A 48 -32.08 5.48 -23.52
CA LEU A 48 -30.78 5.60 -24.20
C LEU A 48 -29.65 5.93 -23.22
N HIS A 49 -29.90 6.83 -22.26
CA HIS A 49 -28.90 7.22 -21.26
C HIS A 49 -28.63 6.09 -20.26
N SER A 50 -29.68 5.38 -19.80
CA SER A 50 -29.51 4.23 -18.89
C SER A 50 -28.95 2.99 -19.58
N GLN A 51 -29.21 2.78 -20.88
CA GLN A 51 -28.59 1.72 -21.68
C GLN A 51 -27.15 2.04 -22.05
N SER A 52 -26.81 3.31 -22.28
CA SER A 52 -25.42 3.77 -22.44
C SER A 52 -24.63 3.61 -21.15
N LEU A 53 -25.17 4.02 -20.00
CA LEU A 53 -24.56 3.80 -18.68
C LEU A 53 -24.45 2.32 -18.33
N ARG A 54 -25.43 1.48 -18.71
CA ARG A 54 -25.34 0.03 -18.55
C ARG A 54 -24.34 -0.59 -19.52
N ARG A 55 -24.28 -0.18 -20.79
CA ARG A 55 -23.29 -0.65 -21.77
C ARG A 55 -21.88 -0.21 -21.40
N CYS A 56 -21.71 1.01 -20.91
CA CYS A 56 -20.47 1.51 -20.32
C CYS A 56 -20.14 0.71 -19.06
N GLY A 57 -21.11 0.44 -18.19
CA GLY A 57 -20.94 -0.44 -17.04
C GLY A 57 -20.54 -1.87 -17.41
N TYR A 58 -21.14 -2.46 -18.45
CA TYR A 58 -20.77 -3.78 -18.98
C TYR A 58 -19.43 -3.75 -19.71
N SER A 59 -19.10 -2.68 -20.41
CA SER A 59 -17.81 -2.48 -21.09
C SER A 59 -16.70 -2.23 -20.08
N ILE A 60 -16.95 -1.52 -18.98
CA ILE A 60 -16.03 -1.34 -17.85
C ILE A 60 -15.90 -2.67 -17.09
N ARG A 61 -16.98 -3.44 -16.92
CA ARG A 61 -16.96 -4.73 -16.25
C ARG A 61 -16.28 -5.81 -17.09
N SER A 62 -16.47 -5.77 -18.41
CA SER A 62 -15.78 -6.59 -19.41
C SER A 62 -14.32 -6.18 -19.54
N ALA A 63 -14.03 -4.87 -19.63
CA ALA A 63 -12.68 -4.32 -19.56
C ALA A 63 -12.00 -4.76 -18.26
N ARG A 64 -12.70 -4.75 -17.13
CA ARG A 64 -12.20 -5.21 -15.82
C ARG A 64 -11.98 -6.72 -15.77
N GLN A 65 -12.77 -7.52 -16.50
CA GLN A 65 -12.55 -8.96 -16.67
C GLN A 65 -11.37 -9.25 -17.63
N THR A 66 -11.15 -8.45 -18.66
CA THR A 66 -9.96 -8.53 -19.54
C THR A 66 -8.71 -7.91 -18.90
N LEU A 67 -8.87 -6.96 -17.97
CA LEU A 67 -7.85 -6.35 -17.10
C LEU A 67 -7.61 -7.18 -15.83
N GLU A 68 -8.00 -8.45 -15.80
CA GLU A 68 -7.54 -9.42 -14.80
C GLU A 68 -6.05 -9.75 -15.02
N LEU A 69 -5.21 -8.70 -15.04
CA LEU A 69 -3.76 -8.75 -15.09
C LEU A 69 -3.28 -9.83 -14.12
N TRP A 70 -2.56 -10.79 -14.68
CA TRP A 70 -1.85 -11.86 -13.99
C TRP A 70 -2.69 -12.83 -13.16
N GLN A 71 -4.01 -12.93 -13.39
CA GLN A 71 -4.86 -13.88 -12.65
C GLN A 71 -4.40 -15.34 -12.78
N GLY A 72 -4.03 -15.77 -13.99
CA GLY A 72 -3.47 -17.10 -14.23
C GLY A 72 -2.16 -17.33 -13.48
N ILE A 73 -1.24 -16.36 -13.56
CA ILE A 73 0.07 -16.41 -12.88
C ILE A 73 -0.11 -16.46 -11.36
N MET A 74 -0.99 -15.64 -10.80
CA MET A 74 -1.28 -15.63 -9.36
C MET A 74 -1.91 -16.95 -8.90
N LYS A 75 -2.82 -17.54 -9.70
CA LYS A 75 -3.39 -18.87 -9.40
C LYS A 75 -2.32 -19.96 -9.40
N GLU A 76 -1.37 -19.89 -10.33
CA GLU A 76 -0.23 -20.80 -10.38
C GLU A 76 0.69 -20.63 -9.16
N ILE A 77 1.06 -19.40 -8.82
CA ILE A 77 1.89 -19.09 -7.65
C ILE A 77 1.20 -19.54 -6.36
N GLY A 78 -0.08 -19.25 -6.19
CA GLY A 78 -0.85 -19.67 -5.03
C GLY A 78 -0.97 -21.19 -4.92
N GLY A 79 -1.07 -21.89 -6.04
CA GLY A 79 -1.09 -23.36 -6.09
C GLY A 79 0.25 -24.01 -5.76
N LYS A 80 1.38 -23.44 -6.23
CA LYS A 80 2.73 -24.01 -6.06
C LYS A 80 3.43 -23.60 -4.76
N PHE A 81 3.34 -22.32 -4.39
CA PHE A 81 4.09 -21.72 -3.29
C PHE A 81 3.22 -21.37 -2.07
N GLY A 82 1.90 -21.53 -2.20
CA GLY A 82 0.94 -21.32 -1.13
C GLY A 82 0.41 -19.90 -1.03
N THR A 83 -0.57 -19.74 -0.16
CA THR A 83 -1.38 -18.52 -0.03
C THR A 83 -0.59 -17.34 0.55
N SER A 84 0.44 -17.57 1.37
CA SER A 84 1.25 -16.48 1.97
C SER A 84 2.07 -15.73 0.92
N VAL A 85 2.63 -16.45 -0.06
CA VAL A 85 3.36 -15.86 -1.18
C VAL A 85 2.39 -15.18 -2.14
N LEU A 86 1.22 -15.76 -2.36
CA LEU A 86 0.15 -15.12 -3.13
C LEU A 86 -0.25 -13.75 -2.55
N SER A 87 -0.34 -13.61 -1.22
CA SER A 87 -0.65 -12.33 -0.56
C SER A 87 0.34 -11.22 -0.92
N TYR A 88 1.62 -11.52 -1.15
CA TYR A 88 2.61 -10.55 -1.64
C TYR A 88 2.27 -10.04 -3.04
N PHE A 89 1.99 -10.95 -3.99
CA PHE A 89 1.67 -10.55 -5.37
C PHE A 89 0.33 -9.82 -5.47
N LEU A 90 -0.65 -10.19 -4.63
CA LEU A 90 -1.91 -9.45 -4.51
C LEU A 90 -1.66 -8.03 -3.99
N PHE A 91 -0.80 -7.88 -2.98
CA PHE A 91 -0.42 -6.58 -2.43
C PHE A 91 0.34 -5.73 -3.46
N LEU A 92 1.30 -6.31 -4.20
CA LEU A 92 2.02 -5.66 -5.28
C LEU A 92 1.07 -5.20 -6.40
N LYS A 93 0.12 -6.04 -6.81
CA LYS A 93 -0.92 -5.68 -7.80
C LYS A 93 -1.79 -4.54 -7.28
N TRP A 94 -2.18 -4.56 -6.00
CA TRP A 94 -2.95 -3.49 -5.40
C TRP A 94 -2.18 -2.16 -5.42
N LEU A 95 -0.88 -2.16 -5.07
CA LEU A 95 -0.01 -0.99 -5.16
C LEU A 95 0.16 -0.48 -6.60
N LEU A 96 0.30 -1.39 -7.57
CA LEU A 96 0.35 -1.01 -8.98
C LEU A 96 -0.92 -0.26 -9.40
N MET A 97 -2.11 -0.81 -9.09
CA MET A 97 -3.38 -0.16 -9.39
C MET A 97 -3.53 1.17 -8.66
N PHE A 98 -3.02 1.25 -7.43
CA PHE A 98 -3.01 2.48 -6.65
C PHE A 98 -2.16 3.58 -7.31
N ASN A 99 -0.98 3.23 -7.84
CA ASN A 99 -0.13 4.19 -8.56
C ASN A 99 -0.68 4.56 -9.94
N ILE A 100 -1.38 3.64 -10.63
CA ILE A 100 -2.13 3.97 -11.86
C ILE A 100 -3.19 5.03 -11.56
N PHE A 101 -3.97 4.86 -10.50
CA PHE A 101 -4.96 5.85 -10.08
C PHE A 101 -4.31 7.19 -9.73
N SER A 102 -3.19 7.16 -8.99
CA SER A 102 -2.39 8.34 -8.66
C SER A 102 -1.89 9.08 -9.91
N PHE A 103 -1.32 8.35 -10.86
CA PHE A 103 -0.85 8.90 -12.13
C PHE A 103 -2.00 9.55 -12.91
N LEU A 104 -3.16 8.87 -13.04
CA LEU A 104 -4.29 9.40 -13.79
C LEU A 104 -4.81 10.73 -13.22
N ILE A 105 -4.87 10.88 -11.89
CA ILE A 105 -5.28 12.13 -11.26
C ILE A 105 -4.25 13.23 -11.51
N ASN A 106 -2.98 12.98 -11.21
CA ASN A 106 -1.95 14.02 -11.28
C ASN A 106 -1.64 14.39 -12.73
N PHE A 107 -1.48 13.40 -13.61
CA PHE A 107 -1.29 13.63 -15.03
C PHE A 107 -2.51 14.34 -15.63
N GLY A 108 -3.72 13.90 -15.28
CA GLY A 108 -4.96 14.44 -15.83
C GLY A 108 -5.23 15.90 -15.47
N PHE A 109 -5.08 16.27 -14.19
CA PHE A 109 -5.44 17.60 -13.71
C PHE A 109 -4.26 18.58 -13.68
N ILE A 110 -3.02 18.11 -13.51
CA ILE A 110 -1.86 19.00 -13.39
C ILE A 110 -1.07 19.02 -14.70
N THR A 111 -0.69 17.84 -15.22
CA THR A 111 0.26 17.76 -16.34
C THR A 111 -0.37 18.03 -17.70
N ILE A 112 -1.56 17.49 -17.99
CA ILE A 112 -2.22 17.66 -19.29
C ILE A 112 -2.53 19.13 -19.60
N PRO A 113 -3.15 19.94 -18.70
CA PRO A 113 -3.46 21.34 -19.01
C PRO A 113 -2.21 22.14 -19.39
N LEU A 114 -1.09 21.89 -18.70
CA LEU A 114 0.18 22.54 -19.01
C LEU A 114 0.72 22.12 -20.37
N LEU A 115 0.75 20.82 -20.69
CA LEU A 115 1.26 20.32 -21.98
C LEU A 115 0.42 20.74 -23.19
N VAL A 116 -0.87 20.99 -22.98
CA VAL A 116 -1.77 21.50 -24.04
C VAL A 116 -1.51 22.99 -24.31
N TYR A 117 -1.18 23.76 -23.27
CA TYR A 117 -0.91 25.20 -23.40
C TYR A 117 0.51 25.48 -23.88
N ASP A 118 1.51 24.84 -23.27
CA ASP A 118 2.92 24.95 -23.64
C ASP A 118 3.47 23.57 -24.03
N PRO A 119 3.38 23.19 -25.32
CA PRO A 119 3.83 21.89 -25.80
C PRO A 119 5.36 21.76 -25.86
N SER A 120 6.12 22.86 -25.75
CA SER A 120 7.58 22.86 -25.87
C SER A 120 8.22 23.58 -24.69
N PRO A 121 8.72 22.85 -23.68
CA PRO A 121 9.45 23.49 -22.58
C PRO A 121 10.67 24.24 -23.12
N ASN A 122 10.95 25.41 -22.56
CA ASN A 122 12.09 26.26 -22.91
C ASN A 122 13.42 25.61 -22.48
N ILE A 123 13.85 24.59 -23.21
CA ILE A 123 15.08 23.85 -22.95
C ILE A 123 16.25 24.60 -23.61
N PRO A 124 17.32 24.93 -22.86
CA PRO A 124 18.52 25.53 -23.44
C PRO A 124 19.14 24.60 -24.50
N PRO A 125 19.64 25.13 -25.64
CA PRO A 125 20.18 24.32 -26.74
C PRO A 125 21.39 23.46 -26.34
N ASN A 126 22.06 23.80 -25.23
CA ASN A 126 23.20 23.04 -24.71
C ASN A 126 22.79 21.79 -23.91
N VAL A 127 21.50 21.58 -23.65
CA VAL A 127 20.99 20.46 -22.83
C VAL A 127 20.30 19.44 -23.73
N SER A 128 21.02 18.38 -24.08
CA SER A 128 20.51 17.25 -24.86
C SER A 128 20.37 16.00 -23.97
N PHE A 129 19.37 15.16 -24.25
CA PHE A 129 19.23 13.87 -23.57
C PHE A 129 20.32 12.87 -23.99
N ARG A 130 21.20 12.45 -23.06
CA ARG A 130 22.29 11.49 -23.30
C ARG A 130 22.00 10.08 -22.76
N GLY A 131 20.95 9.93 -21.96
CA GLY A 131 20.53 8.68 -21.31
C GLY A 131 21.03 8.53 -19.87
N LEU A 132 22.14 9.18 -19.49
CA LEU A 132 22.65 9.19 -18.11
C LEU A 132 21.68 9.90 -17.15
N GLU A 133 20.87 10.81 -17.68
CA GLU A 133 19.82 11.54 -16.96
C GLU A 133 18.75 10.60 -16.39
N ILE A 134 18.57 9.40 -16.94
CA ILE A 134 17.68 8.37 -16.35
C ILE A 134 18.17 7.94 -14.96
N LEU A 135 19.48 7.89 -14.76
CA LEU A 135 20.06 7.49 -13.47
C LEU A 135 20.20 8.70 -12.53
N THR A 136 20.69 9.82 -13.07
CA THR A 136 20.95 11.02 -12.25
C THR A 136 19.69 11.85 -12.03
N GLY A 137 18.61 11.67 -12.78
CA GLY A 137 17.42 12.52 -12.69
C GLY A 137 17.67 14.01 -12.98
N ALA A 138 18.87 14.40 -13.40
CA ALA A 138 19.33 15.78 -13.56
C ALA A 138 19.44 16.16 -15.05
N GLY A 139 19.79 17.41 -15.33
CA GLY A 139 19.97 17.89 -16.71
C GLY A 139 18.64 18.07 -17.41
N TYR A 140 18.37 17.28 -18.45
CA TYR A 140 17.17 17.40 -19.29
C TYR A 140 15.87 17.38 -18.46
N PHE A 141 15.76 16.47 -17.49
CA PHE A 141 14.54 16.36 -16.67
C PHE A 141 14.24 17.60 -15.82
N ASN A 142 15.24 18.43 -15.52
CA ASN A 142 15.03 19.66 -14.73
C ASN A 142 14.09 20.66 -15.44
N TYR A 143 14.07 20.63 -16.77
CA TYR A 143 13.24 21.51 -17.60
C TYR A 143 11.91 20.87 -18.00
N THR A 144 11.64 19.64 -17.56
CA THR A 144 10.41 18.91 -17.89
C THR A 144 9.38 19.01 -16.78
N VAL A 145 8.13 18.67 -17.10
CA VAL A 145 6.99 18.52 -16.16
C VAL A 145 7.18 17.43 -15.10
N MET A 146 8.33 16.75 -15.08
CA MET A 146 8.70 15.75 -14.08
C MET A 146 8.80 16.34 -12.68
N TYR A 147 9.27 17.58 -12.55
CA TYR A 147 9.51 18.23 -11.26
C TYR A 147 8.65 19.46 -11.07
N TYR A 148 8.44 19.82 -9.81
CA TYR A 148 7.67 21.00 -9.36
C TYR A 148 8.01 22.28 -10.13
N GLY A 149 9.30 22.53 -10.40
CA GLY A 149 9.77 23.75 -11.06
C GLY A 149 9.31 23.94 -12.50
N GLY A 150 8.91 22.86 -13.19
CA GLY A 150 8.42 22.93 -14.57
C GLY A 150 6.99 23.48 -14.71
N TYR A 151 6.26 23.64 -13.61
CA TYR A 151 4.89 24.17 -13.63
C TYR A 151 4.88 25.70 -13.50
N SER A 152 4.02 26.35 -14.26
CA SER A 152 3.85 27.81 -14.29
C SER A 152 2.96 28.32 -13.15
N ASN A 153 3.12 29.59 -12.78
CA ASN A 153 2.30 30.31 -11.81
C ASN A 153 1.11 31.03 -12.44
N GLU A 154 1.01 31.05 -13.77
CA GLU A 154 0.01 31.81 -14.51
C GLU A 154 -1.30 31.03 -14.69
N THR A 155 -2.38 31.78 -14.93
CA THR A 155 -3.65 31.22 -15.40
C THR A 155 -3.51 30.88 -16.88
N LEU A 156 -3.69 29.61 -17.23
CA LEU A 156 -3.66 29.18 -18.63
C LEU A 156 -4.94 29.64 -19.31
N ILE A 157 -4.82 30.63 -20.19
CA ILE A 157 -5.94 31.20 -20.94
C ILE A 157 -6.21 30.30 -22.15
N GLY A 158 -7.36 29.66 -22.18
CA GLY A 158 -7.78 28.72 -23.23
C GLY A 158 -9.28 28.79 -23.50
N LEU A 159 -9.91 27.64 -23.78
CA LEU A 159 -11.38 27.54 -23.85
C LEU A 159 -12.05 27.78 -22.48
N VAL A 160 -11.33 27.48 -21.41
CA VAL A 160 -11.71 27.70 -20.01
C VAL A 160 -10.45 28.15 -19.29
N ASP A 161 -10.54 29.24 -18.53
CA ASP A 161 -9.42 29.74 -17.74
C ASP A 161 -9.03 28.72 -16.68
N TYR A 162 -7.79 28.21 -16.76
CA TYR A 162 -7.29 27.18 -15.87
C TYR A 162 -6.20 27.73 -14.96
N ASN A 163 -6.55 28.00 -13.70
CA ASN A 163 -5.59 28.47 -12.70
C ASN A 163 -4.68 27.32 -12.23
N MET A 164 -3.41 27.35 -12.66
CA MET A 164 -2.45 26.29 -12.35
C MET A 164 -2.16 26.18 -10.85
N GLN A 165 -2.12 27.30 -10.11
CA GLN A 165 -1.86 27.30 -8.68
C GLN A 165 -2.96 26.55 -7.91
N LEU A 166 -4.22 26.91 -8.17
CA LEU A 166 -5.37 26.27 -7.53
C LEU A 166 -5.48 24.79 -7.94
N ALA A 167 -5.30 24.51 -9.24
CA ALA A 167 -5.31 23.15 -9.76
C ALA A 167 -4.27 22.26 -9.08
N TYR A 168 -3.03 22.74 -8.95
CA TYR A 168 -1.95 21.99 -8.31
C TYR A 168 -2.27 21.70 -6.84
N PHE A 169 -2.68 22.74 -6.08
CA PHE A 169 -3.01 22.61 -4.67
C PHE A 169 -4.17 21.65 -4.43
N PHE A 170 -5.32 21.87 -5.10
CA PHE A 170 -6.51 21.06 -4.88
C PHE A 170 -6.34 19.63 -5.39
N THR A 171 -5.64 19.41 -6.51
CA THR A 171 -5.41 18.06 -7.03
C THR A 171 -4.61 17.23 -6.02
N ILE A 172 -3.53 17.79 -5.46
CA ILE A 172 -2.72 17.08 -4.45
C ILE A 172 -3.52 16.90 -3.15
N ALA A 173 -4.21 17.93 -2.67
CA ALA A 173 -4.99 17.85 -1.43
C ALA A 173 -6.10 16.78 -1.54
N VAL A 174 -6.91 16.83 -2.61
CA VAL A 174 -7.97 15.86 -2.88
C VAL A 174 -7.37 14.47 -3.06
N TYR A 175 -6.27 14.33 -3.80
CA TYR A 175 -5.58 13.06 -3.95
C TYR A 175 -5.14 12.47 -2.60
N MET A 176 -4.52 13.26 -1.72
CA MET A 176 -4.08 12.79 -0.40
C MET A 176 -5.28 12.36 0.46
N VAL A 177 -6.40 13.09 0.42
CA VAL A 177 -7.63 12.68 1.11
C VAL A 177 -8.19 11.38 0.54
N LEU A 178 -8.30 11.27 -0.78
CA LEU A 178 -8.77 10.05 -1.45
C LEU A 178 -7.87 8.85 -1.11
N CYS A 179 -6.55 9.06 -1.03
CA CYS A 179 -5.59 8.05 -0.60
C CYS A 179 -5.85 7.57 0.83
N GLY A 180 -6.04 8.50 1.77
CA GLY A 180 -6.38 8.18 3.15
C GLY A 180 -7.68 7.38 3.25
N ILE A 181 -8.73 7.79 2.54
CA ILE A 181 -10.02 7.09 2.50
C ILE A 181 -9.87 5.69 1.89
N ALA A 182 -9.13 5.57 0.78
CA ALA A 182 -8.90 4.28 0.11
C ALA A 182 -8.14 3.30 1.02
N LEU A 183 -7.16 3.78 1.79
CA LEU A 183 -6.44 2.97 2.78
C LEU A 183 -7.37 2.52 3.92
N ILE A 184 -8.11 3.46 4.52
CA ILE A 184 -9.11 3.18 5.58
C ILE A 184 -10.11 2.12 5.12
N PHE A 185 -10.68 2.31 3.93
CA PHE A 185 -11.63 1.36 3.36
C PHE A 185 -11.00 -0.01 3.08
N SER A 186 -9.81 -0.04 2.50
CA SER A 186 -9.09 -1.29 2.20
C SER A 186 -8.76 -2.07 3.47
N MET A 187 -8.36 -1.38 4.55
CA MET A 187 -8.12 -2.00 5.85
C MET A 187 -9.42 -2.52 6.47
N ALA A 188 -10.47 -1.71 6.49
CA ALA A 188 -11.76 -2.12 7.05
C ALA A 188 -12.34 -3.34 6.32
N SER A 189 -12.24 -3.36 4.98
CA SER A 189 -12.65 -4.50 4.16
C SER A 189 -11.81 -5.74 4.43
N SER A 190 -10.47 -5.60 4.44
CA SER A 190 -9.55 -6.72 4.73
C SER A 190 -9.73 -7.26 6.15
N PHE A 191 -10.01 -6.39 7.13
CA PHE A 191 -10.28 -6.79 8.50
C PHE A 191 -11.62 -7.53 8.59
N LYS A 192 -12.68 -7.04 7.94
CA LYS A 192 -13.99 -7.70 7.93
C LYS A 192 -13.92 -9.12 7.39
N GLU A 193 -13.20 -9.33 6.29
CA GLU A 193 -13.10 -10.64 5.63
C GLU A 193 -12.19 -11.61 6.39
N ASN A 194 -11.10 -11.12 6.99
CA ASN A 194 -10.06 -11.98 7.57
C ASN A 194 -10.06 -12.09 9.11
N TYR A 195 -10.85 -11.28 9.83
CA TYR A 195 -10.92 -11.30 11.30
C TYR A 195 -11.42 -12.63 11.86
N VAL A 196 -12.26 -13.35 11.11
CA VAL A 196 -12.82 -14.65 11.53
C VAL A 196 -11.73 -15.73 11.72
N LEU A 197 -10.54 -15.56 11.12
CA LEU A 197 -9.39 -16.46 11.29
C LEU A 197 -8.34 -16.00 12.31
N ALA A 198 -8.45 -14.77 12.83
CA ALA A 198 -7.41 -14.15 13.65
C ALA A 198 -7.47 -14.56 15.12
N ASP A 199 -8.51 -15.26 15.55
CA ASP A 199 -8.64 -15.63 16.94
C ASP A 199 -7.53 -16.60 17.34
N THR A 200 -6.85 -16.26 18.43
CA THR A 200 -5.87 -17.09 19.11
C THR A 200 -6.55 -18.39 19.45
N VAL A 201 -6.18 -19.41 18.70
CA VAL A 201 -6.64 -20.77 18.84
C VAL A 201 -6.37 -21.20 20.28
N SER A 202 -7.46 -21.35 21.03
CA SER A 202 -7.44 -22.14 22.25
C SER A 202 -6.87 -23.52 21.91
N ASN A 203 -5.74 -23.86 22.52
CA ASN A 203 -5.02 -25.13 22.43
C ASN A 203 -5.89 -26.31 22.88
N SER A 204 -6.82 -26.76 22.04
CA SER A 204 -7.68 -27.87 22.42
C SER A 204 -7.92 -28.85 21.27
N ALA A 205 -7.97 -30.13 21.65
CA ALA A 205 -8.04 -31.29 20.78
C ALA A 205 -9.20 -31.25 19.76
N TRP A 206 -10.26 -30.48 20.04
CA TRP A 206 -11.38 -30.26 19.12
C TRP A 206 -10.94 -29.68 17.77
N GLN A 207 -9.88 -28.87 17.74
CA GLN A 207 -9.40 -28.31 16.48
C GLN A 207 -8.73 -29.36 15.60
N LEU A 208 -8.14 -30.39 16.20
CA LEU A 208 -7.56 -31.53 15.47
C LEU A 208 -8.67 -32.36 14.80
N LEU A 209 -9.82 -32.50 15.49
CA LEU A 209 -11.01 -33.19 14.99
C LEU A 209 -11.77 -32.38 13.93
N CYS A 210 -11.84 -31.05 14.06
CA CYS A 210 -12.64 -30.18 13.18
C CYS A 210 -11.86 -29.46 12.07
N SER A 211 -10.52 -29.49 12.08
CA SER A 211 -9.69 -28.85 11.04
C SER A 211 -9.41 -29.74 9.83
N TRP A 212 -9.84 -31.01 9.90
CA TRP A 212 -9.70 -31.96 8.81
C TRP A 212 -10.77 -31.69 7.75
N ASP A 213 -10.32 -31.41 6.54
CA ASP A 213 -11.20 -31.25 5.39
C ASP A 213 -11.38 -32.61 4.72
N PHE A 214 -12.56 -33.21 4.93
CA PHE A 214 -12.91 -34.52 4.38
C PHE A 214 -13.13 -34.49 2.85
N SER A 215 -13.17 -33.31 2.23
CA SER A 215 -13.25 -33.19 0.77
C SER A 215 -11.91 -33.42 0.07
N ILE A 216 -10.81 -33.51 0.81
CA ILE A 216 -9.47 -33.78 0.26
C ILE A 216 -9.33 -35.27 -0.06
N THR A 217 -9.50 -35.62 -1.33
CA THR A 217 -9.36 -37.00 -1.83
C THR A 217 -7.94 -37.33 -2.32
N ASN A 218 -7.12 -36.31 -2.62
CA ASN A 218 -5.78 -36.51 -3.15
C ASN A 218 -4.79 -36.96 -2.06
N GLU A 219 -4.20 -38.14 -2.22
CA GLU A 219 -3.29 -38.74 -1.24
C GLU A 219 -2.08 -37.84 -0.91
N ARG A 220 -1.54 -37.13 -1.90
CA ARG A 220 -0.43 -36.17 -1.68
C ARG A 220 -0.88 -35.01 -0.79
N ALA A 221 -2.08 -34.50 -1.03
CA ALA A 221 -2.65 -33.41 -0.25
C ALA A 221 -3.00 -33.85 1.18
N VAL A 222 -3.50 -35.08 1.35
CA VAL A 222 -3.72 -35.70 2.67
C VAL A 222 -2.42 -35.82 3.45
N ARG A 223 -1.36 -36.35 2.81
CA ARG A 223 -0.04 -36.51 3.44
C ARG A 223 0.56 -35.17 3.85
N GLN A 224 0.43 -34.15 3.01
CA GLN A 224 0.87 -32.79 3.29
C GLN A 224 0.05 -32.14 4.43
N ARG A 225 -1.28 -32.31 4.44
CA ARG A 225 -2.16 -31.79 5.50
C ARG A 225 -1.86 -32.43 6.86
N LYS A 226 -1.64 -33.75 6.88
CA LYS A 226 -1.22 -34.49 8.09
C LYS A 226 0.12 -34.00 8.62
N ASN A 227 1.10 -33.79 7.73
CA ASN A 227 2.41 -33.26 8.12
C ASN A 227 2.31 -31.83 8.67
N ASN A 228 1.54 -30.95 8.03
CA ASN A 228 1.32 -29.59 8.51
C ASN A 228 0.67 -29.57 9.90
N LEU A 229 -0.38 -30.37 10.12
CA LEU A 229 -1.03 -30.49 11.43
C LEU A 229 -0.06 -31.01 12.49
N ARG A 230 0.72 -32.05 12.17
CA ARG A 230 1.74 -32.60 13.08
C ARG A 230 2.77 -31.56 13.49
N VAL A 231 3.27 -30.77 12.53
CA VAL A 231 4.23 -29.70 12.81
C VAL A 231 3.61 -28.62 13.69
N GLN A 232 2.39 -28.16 13.37
CA GLN A 232 1.70 -27.13 14.16
C GLN A 232 1.46 -27.58 15.61
N LEU A 233 1.04 -28.83 15.82
CA LEU A 233 0.84 -29.41 17.16
C LEU A 233 2.15 -29.57 17.92
N LYS A 234 3.20 -30.05 17.25
CA LYS A 234 4.51 -30.21 17.87
C LYS A 234 5.06 -28.85 18.31
N GLU A 235 4.93 -27.82 17.48
CA GLU A 235 5.33 -26.46 17.81
C GLU A 235 4.52 -25.94 19.01
N SER A 236 3.18 -26.03 18.99
CA SER A 236 2.35 -25.50 20.09
C SER A 236 2.58 -26.21 21.44
N LEU A 237 2.78 -27.53 21.42
CA LEU A 237 3.12 -28.31 22.61
C LEU A 237 4.52 -27.97 23.12
N SER A 238 5.50 -27.83 22.22
CA SER A 238 6.87 -27.44 22.59
C SER A 238 6.92 -26.04 23.21
N GLU A 239 6.17 -25.07 22.67
CA GLU A 239 6.10 -23.71 23.24
C GLU A 239 5.54 -23.71 24.67
N ARG A 240 4.59 -24.59 24.98
CA ARG A 240 3.97 -24.68 26.29
C ARG A 240 4.87 -25.37 27.31
N ALA A 241 5.42 -26.53 26.95
CA ALA A 241 6.36 -27.26 27.78
C ALA A 241 7.56 -26.37 28.15
N GLN A 242 8.06 -25.59 27.20
CA GLN A 242 9.19 -24.69 27.44
C GLN A 242 8.82 -23.52 28.36
N ARG A 243 7.62 -22.94 28.26
CA ARG A 243 7.18 -21.86 29.19
C ARG A 243 6.99 -22.33 30.63
N GLU A 244 6.51 -23.56 30.82
CA GLU A 244 6.26 -24.13 32.14
C GLU A 244 7.56 -24.54 32.84
N LEU A 245 8.62 -24.86 32.09
CA LEU A 245 9.91 -25.30 32.64
C LEU A 245 10.89 -24.16 32.99
N LEU A 246 10.65 -22.92 32.52
CA LEU A 246 11.62 -21.83 32.67
C LEU A 246 11.66 -21.24 34.09
N THR A 247 12.83 -21.28 34.71
CA THR A 247 13.10 -20.68 36.03
C THR A 247 13.13 -19.14 35.98
N LEU A 248 12.94 -18.47 37.12
CA LEU A 248 12.95 -16.99 37.19
C LEU A 248 14.27 -16.37 36.72
N SER A 249 15.40 -17.01 37.00
CA SER A 249 16.73 -16.56 36.57
C SER A 249 16.89 -16.64 35.05
N GLU A 250 16.40 -17.72 34.43
CA GLU A 250 16.39 -17.86 32.97
C GLU A 250 15.47 -16.84 32.32
N LYS A 251 14.30 -16.56 32.90
CA LYS A 251 13.40 -15.50 32.42
C LYS A 251 14.09 -14.13 32.42
N LEU A 252 14.84 -13.81 33.48
CA LEU A 252 15.59 -12.55 33.58
C LEU A 252 16.71 -12.49 32.53
N LYS A 253 17.43 -13.60 32.30
CA LYS A 253 18.45 -13.71 31.25
C LYS A 253 17.85 -13.51 29.85
N HIS A 254 16.71 -14.15 29.56
CA HIS A 254 16.01 -13.96 28.29
C HIS A 254 15.56 -12.51 28.11
N PHE A 255 14.98 -11.90 29.15
CA PHE A 255 14.61 -10.49 29.12
C PHE A 255 15.81 -9.58 28.85
N GLY A 256 16.96 -9.84 29.48
CA GLY A 256 18.21 -9.11 29.23
C GLY A 256 18.70 -9.23 27.78
N VAL A 257 18.66 -10.43 27.20
CA VAL A 257 19.01 -10.66 25.78
C VAL A 257 18.05 -9.92 24.85
N HIS A 258 16.74 -9.95 25.13
CA HIS A 258 15.75 -9.18 24.37
C HIS A 258 16.03 -7.68 24.45
N LEU A 259 16.22 -7.15 25.66
CA LEU A 259 16.50 -5.73 25.87
C LEU A 259 17.77 -5.29 25.14
N GLY A 260 18.86 -6.04 25.25
CA GLY A 260 20.11 -5.77 24.56
C GLY A 260 19.99 -5.81 23.03
N SER A 261 19.27 -6.79 22.48
CA SER A 261 18.99 -6.90 21.04
C SER A 261 18.18 -5.72 20.52
N TRP A 262 17.17 -5.28 21.29
CA TRP A 262 16.37 -4.11 20.96
C TRP A 262 17.19 -2.81 21.02
N LEU A 263 17.97 -2.60 22.08
CA LEU A 263 18.85 -1.44 22.21
C LEU A 263 19.90 -1.38 21.09
N LEU A 264 20.49 -2.53 20.72
CA LEU A 264 21.43 -2.59 19.61
C LEU A 264 20.73 -2.29 18.27
N SER A 265 19.52 -2.81 18.06
CA SER A 265 18.75 -2.52 16.83
C SER A 265 18.37 -1.04 16.71
N THR A 266 17.93 -0.41 17.80
CA THR A 266 17.60 1.02 17.78
C THR A 266 18.86 1.87 17.67
N GLY A 267 19.96 1.49 18.33
CA GLY A 267 21.26 2.12 18.18
C GLY A 267 21.78 2.09 16.74
N LEU A 268 21.66 0.95 16.05
CA LEU A 268 21.98 0.84 14.62
C LEU A 268 21.10 1.74 13.75
N ALA A 269 19.79 1.79 14.02
CA ALA A 269 18.86 2.65 13.28
C ALA A 269 19.16 4.15 13.46
N VAL A 270 19.50 4.57 14.68
CA VAL A 270 19.92 5.96 14.98
C VAL A 270 21.29 6.24 14.36
N GLY A 271 22.24 5.31 14.45
CA GLY A 271 23.56 5.42 13.84
C GLY A 271 23.51 5.57 12.33
N CYS A 272 22.62 4.84 11.65
CA CYS A 272 22.38 5.01 10.21
C CYS A 272 21.85 6.42 9.89
N GLY A 273 20.88 6.91 10.67
CA GLY A 273 20.35 8.27 10.52
C GLY A 273 21.43 9.34 10.72
N ALA A 274 22.22 9.24 11.80
CA ALA A 274 23.32 10.16 12.07
C ALA A 274 24.38 10.12 10.95
N SER A 275 24.71 8.92 10.44
CA SER A 275 25.67 8.76 9.34
C SER A 275 25.20 9.48 8.08
N ILE A 276 23.91 9.41 7.74
CA ILE A 276 23.34 10.13 6.60
C ILE A 276 23.40 11.64 6.82
N TYR A 277 23.08 12.12 8.02
CA TYR A 277 23.16 13.55 8.35
C TYR A 277 24.58 14.11 8.19
N TYR A 278 25.58 13.41 8.72
CA TYR A 278 26.98 13.82 8.55
C TYR A 278 27.47 13.67 7.11
N LEU A 279 26.96 12.70 6.36
CA LEU A 279 27.30 12.54 4.95
C LEU A 279 26.86 13.75 4.11
N TYR A 280 25.72 14.36 4.46
CA TYR A 280 25.26 15.61 3.86
C TYR A 280 25.99 16.87 4.37
N ALA A 281 26.48 16.85 5.61
CA ALA A 281 27.25 17.95 6.18
C ALA A 281 28.70 17.98 5.69
N ALA A 282 29.24 16.83 5.27
CA ALA A 282 30.59 16.72 4.73
C ALA A 282 30.67 17.27 3.31
N ASN A 283 31.63 18.17 3.07
CA ASN A 283 32.00 18.62 1.72
C ASN A 283 32.92 17.58 1.08
N TRP A 284 32.43 16.87 0.06
CA TRP A 284 33.21 15.89 -0.67
C TRP A 284 33.81 16.51 -1.93
N SER A 285 35.10 16.28 -2.18
CA SER A 285 35.76 16.66 -3.45
C SER A 285 35.56 15.59 -4.53
N LEU A 286 34.31 15.16 -4.73
CA LEU A 286 33.93 14.18 -5.75
C LEU A 286 33.51 14.88 -7.04
N LEU A 287 33.50 14.14 -8.15
CA LEU A 287 32.89 14.61 -9.39
C LEU A 287 31.41 14.96 -9.11
N GLN A 288 30.93 16.10 -9.60
CA GLN A 288 29.60 16.64 -9.25
C GLN A 288 28.46 15.64 -9.48
N GLU A 289 28.57 14.73 -10.46
CA GLU A 289 27.60 13.66 -10.69
C GLU A 289 27.67 12.53 -9.63
N ALA A 290 28.88 12.12 -9.24
CA ALA A 290 29.10 11.07 -8.24
C ALA A 290 28.66 11.54 -6.84
N GLU A 291 28.83 12.83 -6.55
CA GLU A 291 28.33 13.45 -5.32
C GLU A 291 26.80 13.35 -5.21
N THR A 292 26.07 13.58 -6.31
CA THR A 292 24.60 13.53 -6.30
C THR A 292 24.00 12.12 -6.14
N LEU A 293 24.77 11.07 -6.48
CA LEU A 293 24.36 9.67 -6.36
C LEU A 293 24.83 9.00 -5.05
N LEU A 294 25.76 9.64 -4.33
CA LEU A 294 26.34 9.08 -3.11
C LEU A 294 25.28 8.82 -2.03
N VAL A 295 24.41 9.79 -1.75
CA VAL A 295 23.38 9.63 -0.70
C VAL A 295 22.38 8.54 -1.07
N PRO A 296 21.72 8.55 -2.25
CA PRO A 296 20.84 7.46 -2.67
C PRO A 296 21.51 6.09 -2.56
N PHE A 297 22.78 5.99 -2.99
CA PHE A 297 23.54 4.75 -2.94
C PHE A 297 23.74 4.26 -1.49
N VAL A 298 24.21 5.13 -0.60
CA VAL A 298 24.45 4.78 0.82
C VAL A 298 23.15 4.39 1.51
N VAL A 299 22.06 5.13 1.26
CA VAL A 299 20.73 4.82 1.82
C VAL A 299 20.24 3.45 1.33
N SER A 300 20.31 3.19 0.03
CA SER A 300 19.90 1.89 -0.53
C SER A 300 20.77 0.74 -0.04
N LEU A 301 22.08 0.97 0.14
CA LEU A 301 23.00 -0.01 0.71
C LEU A 301 22.65 -0.31 2.18
N MET A 302 22.38 0.71 3.00
CA MET A 302 21.94 0.53 4.39
C MET A 302 20.63 -0.26 4.46
N ASN A 303 19.66 0.07 3.59
CA ASN A 303 18.38 -0.63 3.49
C ASN A 303 18.52 -2.10 3.03
N LEU A 304 19.61 -2.46 2.35
CA LEU A 304 19.90 -3.84 1.96
C LEU A 304 20.66 -4.60 3.07
N VAL A 305 21.66 -3.96 3.67
CA VAL A 305 22.66 -4.60 4.54
C VAL A 305 22.18 -4.69 6.00
N VAL A 306 21.61 -3.64 6.58
CA VAL A 306 21.19 -3.63 8.00
C VAL A 306 20.11 -4.67 8.30
N PRO A 307 19.10 -4.91 7.43
CA PRO A 307 18.16 -6.01 7.63
C PRO A 307 18.81 -7.40 7.67
N LEU A 308 19.92 -7.61 6.95
CA LEU A 308 20.69 -8.85 7.03
C LEU A 308 21.33 -9.00 8.42
N PHE A 309 21.85 -7.92 9.01
CA PHE A 309 22.32 -7.93 10.39
C PHE A 309 21.21 -8.24 11.39
N TYR A 310 20.01 -7.66 11.24
CA TYR A 310 18.87 -8.00 12.09
C TYR A 310 18.46 -9.47 11.98
N SER A 311 18.63 -10.08 10.81
CA SER A 311 18.36 -11.51 10.64
C SER A 311 19.31 -12.39 11.47
N LEU A 312 20.53 -11.93 11.78
CA LEU A 312 21.47 -12.64 12.63
C LEU A 312 21.02 -12.66 14.10
N PHE A 313 20.25 -11.67 14.55
CA PHE A 313 19.76 -11.62 15.93
C PHE A 313 18.84 -12.79 16.26
N ASN A 314 18.20 -13.39 15.24
CA ASN A 314 17.42 -14.60 15.38
C ASN A 314 18.22 -15.80 15.94
N LYS A 315 19.56 -15.80 15.81
CA LYS A 315 20.41 -16.85 16.38
C LYS A 315 20.57 -16.71 17.89
N PHE A 316 20.50 -15.49 18.41
CA PHE A 316 20.71 -15.18 19.83
C PHE A 316 19.38 -15.01 20.58
N GLU A 317 18.38 -14.48 19.90
CA GLU A 317 17.10 -14.08 20.49
C GLU A 317 16.04 -15.14 20.26
N HIS A 318 15.99 -16.13 21.18
CA HIS A 318 15.03 -17.22 21.09
C HIS A 318 13.65 -16.76 21.59
N TYR A 319 12.74 -16.48 20.67
CA TYR A 319 11.36 -16.16 21.00
C TYR A 319 10.54 -17.42 21.25
N SER A 320 9.72 -17.41 22.30
CA SER A 320 8.81 -18.52 22.62
C SER A 320 7.60 -18.64 21.70
N SER A 321 7.46 -17.79 20.68
CA SER A 321 6.61 -18.09 19.53
C SER A 321 7.14 -17.49 18.24
N LEU A 322 7.03 -18.24 17.15
CA LEU A 322 7.53 -17.85 15.83
C LEU A 322 6.89 -16.54 15.31
N GLY A 323 5.60 -16.33 15.61
CA GLY A 323 4.90 -15.11 15.21
C GLY A 323 5.49 -13.85 15.86
N ARG A 324 5.91 -13.92 17.13
CA ARG A 324 6.55 -12.80 17.84
C ARG A 324 7.94 -12.50 17.27
N GLN A 325 8.66 -13.53 16.85
CA GLN A 325 9.96 -13.38 16.19
C GLN A 325 9.83 -12.61 14.87
N ILE A 326 8.89 -13.02 14.00
CA ILE A 326 8.64 -12.33 12.73
C ILE A 326 8.18 -10.90 12.99
N TYR A 327 7.29 -10.67 13.96
CA TYR A 327 6.82 -9.33 14.31
C TYR A 327 7.95 -8.42 14.81
N ALA A 328 8.82 -8.92 15.70
CA ALA A 328 9.96 -8.16 16.19
C ALA A 328 10.91 -7.78 15.04
N LEU A 329 11.19 -8.71 14.13
CA LEU A 329 12.01 -8.42 12.94
C LEU A 329 11.36 -7.37 12.04
N VAL A 330 10.04 -7.49 11.79
CA VAL A 330 9.29 -6.50 10.99
C VAL A 330 9.36 -5.12 11.63
N VAL A 331 9.10 -5.00 12.93
CA VAL A 331 9.13 -3.72 13.64
C VAL A 331 10.52 -3.09 13.60
N ARG A 332 11.60 -3.86 13.80
CA ARG A 332 12.98 -3.33 13.68
C ARG A 332 13.27 -2.77 12.29
N ASN A 333 12.83 -3.47 11.25
CA ASN A 333 13.00 -3.02 9.87
C ASN A 333 12.16 -1.77 9.58
N VAL A 334 10.93 -1.68 10.09
CA VAL A 334 10.12 -0.46 9.98
C VAL A 334 10.80 0.71 10.68
N LEU A 335 11.27 0.52 11.92
CA LEU A 335 11.96 1.56 12.68
C LEU A 335 13.21 2.10 11.95
N LEU A 336 14.02 1.20 11.37
CA LEU A 336 15.17 1.59 10.55
C LEU A 336 14.77 2.46 9.35
N LYS A 337 13.76 2.02 8.58
CA LYS A 337 13.36 2.75 7.38
C LYS A 337 12.74 4.10 7.72
N MET A 338 11.96 4.17 8.80
CA MET A 338 11.35 5.41 9.27
C MET A 338 12.40 6.37 9.85
N SER A 339 13.44 5.88 10.54
CA SER A 339 14.52 6.74 11.04
C SER A 339 15.33 7.37 9.90
N ILE A 340 15.70 6.56 8.89
CA ILE A 340 16.37 7.03 7.67
C ILE A 340 15.52 8.08 6.96
N LEU A 341 14.24 7.78 6.72
CA LEU A 341 13.33 8.67 6.02
C LEU A 341 13.11 9.99 6.79
N ALA A 342 12.98 9.92 8.12
CA ALA A 342 12.80 11.11 8.96
C ALA A 342 14.00 12.07 8.85
N VAL A 343 15.23 11.55 8.88
CA VAL A 343 16.44 12.37 8.72
C VAL A 343 16.53 12.98 7.32
N LEU A 344 16.21 12.21 6.28
CA LEU A 344 16.17 12.71 4.90
C LEU A 344 15.16 13.86 4.76
N CYS A 345 13.94 13.66 5.27
CA CYS A 345 12.91 14.69 5.22
C CYS A 345 13.29 15.93 6.04
N TYR A 346 13.88 15.75 7.23
CA TYR A 346 14.38 16.86 8.03
C TYR A 346 15.42 17.69 7.26
N TYR A 347 16.37 17.02 6.60
CA TYR A 347 17.40 17.68 5.81
C TYR A 347 16.81 18.42 4.59
N TRP A 348 15.89 17.79 3.87
CA TRP A 348 15.21 18.42 2.73
C TRP A 348 14.43 19.67 3.14
N MET A 349 13.68 19.61 4.24
CA MET A 349 12.79 20.70 4.62
C MET A 349 13.49 21.86 5.35
N ASN A 350 14.61 21.63 6.03
CA ASN A 350 15.29 22.68 6.81
C ASN A 350 16.60 23.15 6.19
N VAL A 351 17.34 22.27 5.51
CA VAL A 351 18.67 22.62 4.97
C VAL A 351 18.58 22.93 3.48
N VAL A 352 17.93 22.06 2.70
CA VAL A 352 17.82 22.26 1.24
C VAL A 352 16.90 23.42 0.92
N ALA A 353 15.81 23.59 1.69
CA ALA A 353 14.87 24.69 1.53
C ALA A 353 15.52 26.09 1.67
N GLU A 354 16.52 26.23 2.55
CA GLU A 354 17.21 27.51 2.76
C GLU A 354 18.37 27.72 1.77
N LYS A 355 19.04 26.64 1.34
CA LYS A 355 20.29 26.74 0.56
C LYS A 355 20.08 26.91 -0.95
N PHE A 356 18.97 26.41 -1.51
CA PHE A 356 18.77 26.36 -2.96
C PHE A 356 17.57 27.22 -3.40
N SER A 357 17.73 28.00 -4.47
CA SER A 357 16.67 28.86 -5.00
C SER A 357 15.45 28.11 -5.54
N CYS A 358 15.63 26.88 -6.04
CA CYS A 358 14.55 26.01 -6.54
C CYS A 358 14.53 24.67 -5.79
N TRP A 359 14.46 24.76 -4.46
CA TRP A 359 14.64 23.62 -3.56
C TRP A 359 13.61 22.50 -3.75
N GLU A 360 12.36 22.81 -4.11
CA GLU A 360 11.30 21.81 -4.31
C GLU A 360 11.64 20.83 -5.43
N SER A 361 12.21 21.36 -6.52
CA SER A 361 12.66 20.55 -7.66
C SER A 361 13.88 19.72 -7.28
N MET A 362 14.77 20.26 -6.43
CA MET A 362 15.92 19.52 -5.91
C MET A 362 15.48 18.34 -5.02
N VAL A 363 14.46 18.53 -4.20
CA VAL A 363 13.85 17.45 -3.41
C VAL A 363 13.20 16.41 -4.32
N GLY A 364 12.48 16.84 -5.36
CA GLY A 364 11.91 15.96 -6.38
C GLY A 364 12.98 15.10 -7.07
N GLN A 365 14.10 15.70 -7.46
CA GLN A 365 15.25 14.98 -8.05
C GLN A 365 15.87 13.98 -7.06
N ALA A 366 16.06 14.38 -5.80
CA ALA A 366 16.60 13.49 -4.77
C ALA A 366 15.71 12.26 -4.55
N LEU A 367 14.39 12.46 -4.50
CA LEU A 367 13.40 11.39 -4.38
C LEU A 367 13.38 10.48 -5.61
N TYR A 368 13.47 11.05 -6.82
CA TYR A 368 13.59 10.27 -8.05
C TYR A 368 14.83 9.37 -8.03
N ARG A 369 16.01 9.93 -7.74
CA ARG A 369 17.28 9.18 -7.63
C ARG A 369 17.16 8.06 -6.60
N LEU A 370 16.58 8.36 -5.44
CA LEU A 370 16.38 7.39 -4.38
C LEU A 370 15.49 6.22 -4.83
N VAL A 371 14.39 6.49 -5.55
CA VAL A 371 13.50 5.44 -6.08
C VAL A 371 14.21 4.55 -7.11
N ILE A 372 15.01 5.14 -8.02
CA ILE A 372 15.75 4.42 -9.06
C ILE A 372 16.90 3.60 -8.46
N VAL A 373 17.74 4.20 -7.63
CA VAL A 373 18.89 3.52 -7.01
C VAL A 373 18.41 2.41 -6.08
N ASP A 374 17.36 2.64 -5.28
CA ASP A 374 16.71 1.59 -4.49
C ASP A 374 16.22 0.46 -5.37
N PHE A 375 15.56 0.77 -6.49
CA PHE A 375 15.14 -0.25 -7.44
C PHE A 375 16.33 -1.07 -7.96
N LEU A 376 17.44 -0.44 -8.34
CA LEU A 376 18.66 -1.14 -8.77
C LEU A 376 19.21 -2.05 -7.67
N PHE A 377 19.25 -1.61 -6.41
CA PHE A 377 19.68 -2.47 -5.30
C PHE A 377 18.73 -3.65 -5.05
N LEU A 378 17.41 -3.45 -5.21
CA LEU A 378 16.43 -4.54 -5.14
C LEU A 378 16.62 -5.55 -6.26
N MET A 379 16.93 -5.08 -7.48
CA MET A 379 17.30 -5.92 -8.62
C MET A 379 18.53 -6.76 -8.30
N LEU A 380 19.60 -6.10 -7.84
CA LEU A 380 20.88 -6.73 -7.50
C LEU A 380 20.71 -7.73 -6.36
N GLY A 381 19.96 -7.38 -5.32
CA GLY A 381 19.66 -8.28 -4.20
C GLY A 381 18.88 -9.53 -4.64
N SER A 382 17.94 -9.37 -5.56
CA SER A 382 17.17 -10.50 -6.10
C SER A 382 18.01 -11.35 -7.06
N PHE A 383 18.77 -10.72 -7.95
CA PHE A 383 19.54 -11.42 -9.00
C PHE A 383 20.86 -11.99 -8.49
N PHE A 384 21.59 -11.30 -7.62
CA PHE A 384 22.82 -11.83 -7.03
C PHE A 384 22.52 -12.53 -5.72
N GLY A 385 21.73 -11.96 -4.82
CA GLY A 385 21.48 -12.56 -3.51
C GLY A 385 20.72 -13.89 -3.59
N GLU A 386 19.51 -13.89 -4.15
CA GLU A 386 18.63 -15.06 -4.17
C GLU A 386 19.15 -16.14 -5.15
N PHE A 387 19.59 -15.75 -6.34
CA PHE A 387 20.17 -16.68 -7.33
C PHE A 387 21.50 -17.29 -6.88
N LEU A 388 22.46 -16.48 -6.38
CA LEU A 388 23.76 -17.01 -5.93
C LEU A 388 23.57 -17.92 -4.72
N SER A 389 22.65 -17.57 -3.81
CA SER A 389 22.29 -18.45 -2.69
C SER A 389 21.72 -19.78 -3.16
N ASN A 390 20.91 -19.79 -4.21
CA ASN A 390 20.42 -21.02 -4.83
C ASN A 390 21.56 -21.85 -5.46
N VAL A 391 22.46 -21.22 -6.23
CA VAL A 391 23.62 -21.91 -6.84
C VAL A 391 24.56 -22.48 -5.77
N ILE A 392 24.87 -21.71 -4.73
CA ILE A 392 25.72 -22.17 -3.62
C ILE A 392 25.03 -23.32 -2.87
N GLY A 393 23.74 -23.19 -2.54
CA GLY A 393 22.97 -24.18 -1.79
C GLY A 393 22.73 -25.49 -2.55
N THR A 394 22.78 -25.47 -3.88
CA THR A 394 22.62 -26.67 -4.73
C THR A 394 23.93 -27.29 -5.18
N ARG A 395 24.96 -26.48 -5.50
CA ARG A 395 26.22 -26.98 -6.08
C ARG A 395 27.41 -26.98 -5.12
N LEU A 396 27.58 -25.96 -4.27
CA LEU A 396 28.76 -25.85 -3.40
C LEU A 396 28.55 -26.47 -2.01
N LEU A 397 27.49 -26.08 -1.31
CA LEU A 397 27.18 -26.53 0.05
C LEU A 397 25.72 -27.00 0.17
N PRO A 398 25.43 -28.28 -0.15
CA PRO A 398 24.08 -28.87 -0.01
C PRO A 398 23.51 -28.78 1.41
N ARG A 399 24.37 -28.64 2.43
CA ARG A 399 23.99 -28.47 3.84
C ARG A 399 23.30 -27.14 4.14
N LEU A 400 23.53 -26.10 3.34
CA LEU A 400 22.94 -24.77 3.55
C LEU A 400 21.46 -24.73 3.13
N GLY A 401 21.06 -25.60 2.21
CA GLY A 401 19.72 -25.63 1.63
C GLY A 401 19.48 -24.49 0.63
N VAL A 402 18.33 -24.55 -0.04
CA VAL A 402 17.88 -23.52 -1.01
C VAL A 402 17.14 -22.42 -0.23
N PRO A 403 17.28 -21.13 -0.61
CA PRO A 403 16.62 -20.04 0.09
C PRO A 403 15.08 -20.15 0.07
N GLU A 404 14.44 -19.70 1.16
CA GLU A 404 12.99 -19.52 1.26
C GLU A 404 12.62 -18.07 0.91
N PHE A 405 11.45 -17.87 0.29
CA PHE A 405 10.95 -16.54 -0.05
C PHE A 405 10.42 -15.81 1.20
N ASP A 406 11.19 -14.84 1.70
CA ASP A 406 10.77 -14.01 2.84
C ASP A 406 9.74 -12.95 2.40
N VAL A 407 8.47 -13.29 2.58
CA VAL A 407 7.33 -12.41 2.26
C VAL A 407 7.42 -11.09 3.04
N ALA A 408 7.78 -11.12 4.33
CA ALA A 408 7.71 -9.94 5.18
C ALA A 408 8.73 -8.87 4.77
N ARG A 409 9.97 -9.29 4.48
CA ARG A 409 11.02 -8.39 3.99
C ARG A 409 10.64 -7.74 2.66
N ASN A 410 10.19 -8.55 1.70
CA ASN A 410 9.80 -8.06 0.39
C ASN A 410 8.60 -7.10 0.47
N VAL A 411 7.62 -7.35 1.36
CA VAL A 411 6.51 -6.40 1.59
C VAL A 411 7.01 -5.07 2.17
N LEU A 412 7.96 -5.10 3.11
CA LEU A 412 8.52 -3.87 3.69
C LEU A 412 9.27 -3.01 2.66
N GLU A 413 9.84 -3.62 1.63
CA GLU A 413 10.43 -2.91 0.48
C GLU A 413 9.34 -2.24 -0.37
N LEU A 414 8.20 -2.90 -0.59
CA LEU A 414 7.05 -2.31 -1.27
C LEU A 414 6.44 -1.14 -0.48
N ILE A 415 6.31 -1.27 0.83
CA ILE A 415 5.80 -0.20 1.71
C ILE A 415 6.71 1.03 1.65
N TYR A 416 8.03 0.82 1.69
CA TYR A 416 9.01 1.89 1.59
C TYR A 416 8.92 2.61 0.24
N ALA A 417 8.88 1.86 -0.87
CA ALA A 417 8.72 2.42 -2.21
C ALA A 417 7.44 3.25 -2.32
N GLN A 418 6.32 2.76 -1.78
CA GLN A 418 5.05 3.49 -1.77
C GLN A 418 5.12 4.77 -0.93
N THR A 419 5.83 4.74 0.20
CA THR A 419 6.01 5.91 1.07
C THR A 419 6.79 7.02 0.35
N LEU A 420 7.86 6.65 -0.37
CA LEU A 420 8.60 7.59 -1.21
C LEU A 420 7.72 8.19 -2.32
N ALA A 421 6.85 7.37 -2.94
CA ALA A 421 5.91 7.85 -3.96
C ALA A 421 4.95 8.91 -3.40
N TRP A 422 4.41 8.69 -2.20
CA TRP A 422 3.48 9.64 -1.55
C TRP A 422 4.17 10.93 -1.13
N ILE A 423 5.39 10.87 -0.59
CA ILE A 423 6.16 12.08 -0.26
C ILE A 423 6.50 12.83 -1.54
N GLY A 424 6.93 12.11 -2.58
CA GLY A 424 7.37 12.70 -3.83
C GLY A 424 6.27 13.27 -4.70
N ILE A 425 4.99 12.93 -4.49
CA ILE A 425 3.93 13.41 -5.38
C ILE A 425 3.79 14.93 -5.38
N TYR A 426 4.08 15.58 -4.25
CA TYR A 426 4.06 17.03 -4.15
C TYR A 426 5.22 17.70 -4.89
N PHE A 427 6.38 17.05 -4.96
CA PHE A 427 7.60 17.58 -5.58
C PHE A 427 7.81 17.12 -7.03
N SER A 428 7.22 15.98 -7.39
CA SER A 428 7.31 15.32 -8.69
C SER A 428 5.98 14.59 -8.97
N PRO A 429 5.01 15.28 -9.59
CA PRO A 429 3.69 14.71 -9.88
C PRO A 429 3.70 13.48 -10.79
N LEU A 430 4.79 13.29 -11.56
CA LEU A 430 4.99 12.15 -12.47
C LEU A 430 5.77 10.99 -11.85
N LEU A 431 6.21 11.10 -10.59
CA LEU A 431 6.84 10.00 -9.87
C LEU A 431 5.98 8.71 -9.84
N PRO A 432 4.63 8.76 -9.76
CA PRO A 432 3.79 7.57 -9.89
C PRO A 432 3.99 6.81 -11.20
N ALA A 433 4.34 7.46 -12.31
CA ALA A 433 4.65 6.77 -13.58
C ALA A 433 5.88 5.86 -13.45
N ILE A 434 6.93 6.37 -12.80
CA ILE A 434 8.14 5.60 -12.50
C ILE A 434 7.83 4.44 -11.56
N GLN A 435 6.94 4.64 -10.58
CA GLN A 435 6.50 3.58 -9.67
C GLN A 435 5.68 2.50 -10.38
N ILE A 436 4.83 2.86 -11.35
CA ILE A 436 4.11 1.88 -12.19
C ILE A 436 5.11 0.99 -12.91
N LEU A 437 6.12 1.59 -13.56
CA LEU A 437 7.17 0.85 -14.25
C LEU A 437 7.95 -0.05 -13.27
N LYS A 438 8.38 0.51 -12.13
CA LYS A 438 9.08 -0.22 -11.05
C LYS A 438 8.28 -1.44 -10.60
N PHE A 439 7.02 -1.28 -10.21
CA PHE A 439 6.19 -2.37 -9.71
C PHE A 439 5.85 -3.41 -10.79
N PHE A 440 5.65 -2.97 -12.04
CA PHE A 440 5.44 -3.88 -13.16
C PHE A 440 6.66 -4.78 -13.38
N ILE A 441 7.86 -4.19 -13.46
CA ILE A 441 9.10 -4.96 -13.64
C ILE A 441 9.35 -5.86 -12.42
N LEU A 442 9.20 -5.32 -11.21
CA LEU A 442 9.38 -6.05 -9.95
C LEU A 442 8.46 -7.29 -9.86
N PHE A 443 7.23 -7.21 -10.37
CA PHE A 443 6.31 -8.35 -10.41
C PHE A 443 6.91 -9.53 -11.17
N TYR A 444 7.42 -9.30 -12.38
CA TYR A 444 8.00 -10.36 -13.21
C TYR A 444 9.30 -10.89 -12.62
N LEU A 445 10.14 -10.03 -12.05
CA LEU A 445 11.40 -10.46 -11.46
C LEU A 445 11.19 -11.30 -10.22
N LYS A 446 10.29 -10.88 -9.32
CA LYS A 446 9.99 -11.65 -8.12
C LYS A 446 9.27 -12.95 -8.48
N LYS A 447 8.48 -12.99 -9.56
CA LYS A 447 7.97 -14.25 -10.12
C LYS A 447 9.11 -15.16 -10.58
N VAL A 448 10.06 -14.65 -11.37
CA VAL A 448 11.21 -15.45 -11.86
C VAL A 448 12.03 -15.95 -10.67
N SER A 449 12.36 -15.07 -9.73
CA SER A 449 13.14 -15.46 -8.55
C SER A 449 12.43 -16.52 -7.70
N LEU A 450 11.12 -16.37 -7.48
CA LEU A 450 10.33 -17.38 -6.77
C LEU A 450 10.33 -18.73 -7.50
N THR A 451 10.16 -18.72 -8.82
CA THR A 451 10.00 -19.96 -9.61
C THR A 451 11.32 -20.68 -9.86
N GLN A 452 12.44 -19.97 -9.93
CA GLN A 452 13.75 -20.54 -10.27
C GLN A 452 14.69 -20.67 -9.07
N ASN A 453 14.59 -19.79 -8.06
CA ASN A 453 15.58 -19.69 -6.98
C ASN A 453 15.05 -20.12 -5.61
N CYS A 454 13.74 -20.05 -5.37
CA CYS A 454 13.18 -20.29 -4.04
C CYS A 454 12.50 -21.66 -3.94
N GLN A 455 12.62 -22.28 -2.77
CA GLN A 455 11.75 -23.40 -2.41
C GLN A 455 10.39 -22.90 -1.89
N PRO A 456 9.30 -23.67 -2.08
CA PRO A 456 8.04 -23.40 -1.41
C PRO A 456 8.26 -23.30 0.11
N PRO A 457 7.74 -22.25 0.77
CA PRO A 457 7.94 -22.07 2.19
C PRO A 457 7.40 -23.30 2.94
N ARG A 458 8.26 -23.93 3.76
CA ARG A 458 7.90 -25.15 4.52
C ARG A 458 6.81 -24.90 5.55
N ARG A 459 6.64 -23.63 5.96
CA ARG A 459 5.68 -23.18 6.95
C ARG A 459 4.63 -22.32 6.26
N THR A 460 3.41 -22.84 6.17
CA THR A 460 2.26 -22.05 5.71
C THR A 460 1.91 -21.04 6.80
N GLY A 461 2.49 -19.83 6.72
CA GLY A 461 1.99 -18.69 7.48
C GLY A 461 0.50 -18.49 7.21
N ARG A 462 -0.26 -18.00 8.20
CA ARG A 462 -1.69 -17.68 8.06
C ARG A 462 -1.88 -16.56 7.02
N ALA A 463 -2.01 -16.94 5.74
CA ALA A 463 -2.05 -16.01 4.61
C ALA A 463 -3.18 -14.98 4.69
N ALA A 464 -4.36 -15.38 5.19
CA ALA A 464 -5.50 -14.49 5.38
C ALA A 464 -5.19 -13.32 6.35
N GLN A 465 -4.36 -13.56 7.38
CA GLN A 465 -4.00 -12.53 8.36
C GLN A 465 -2.93 -11.57 7.81
N MET A 466 -2.04 -12.06 6.95
CA MET A 466 -0.89 -11.30 6.43
C MET A 466 -1.33 -10.11 5.56
N GLN A 467 -2.34 -10.27 4.71
CA GLN A 467 -2.82 -9.18 3.86
C GLN A 467 -3.34 -7.99 4.66
N THR A 468 -4.10 -8.25 5.74
CA THR A 468 -4.58 -7.20 6.64
C THR A 468 -3.43 -6.50 7.36
N ILE A 469 -2.41 -7.27 7.79
CA ILE A 469 -1.21 -6.71 8.42
C ILE A 469 -0.45 -5.81 7.43
N PHE A 470 -0.29 -6.22 6.17
CA PHE A 470 0.44 -5.43 5.17
C PHE A 470 -0.25 -4.11 4.88
N ILE A 471 -1.58 -4.13 4.72
CA ILE A 471 -2.36 -2.91 4.54
C ILE A 471 -2.29 -2.05 5.80
N ALA A 472 -2.39 -2.62 7.01
CA ALA A 472 -2.26 -1.88 8.25
C ALA A 472 -0.87 -1.23 8.41
N LEU A 473 0.20 -1.89 7.98
CA LEU A 473 1.56 -1.34 8.00
C LEU A 473 1.75 -0.15 7.06
N LEU A 474 0.91 0.03 6.03
CA LEU A 474 0.92 1.23 5.18
C LEU A 474 0.30 2.46 5.86
N PHE A 475 -0.56 2.29 6.88
CA PHE A 475 -1.22 3.42 7.54
C PHE A 475 -0.21 4.35 8.18
N PHE A 476 0.72 3.79 8.95
CA PHE A 476 1.65 4.57 9.72
C PHE A 476 2.55 5.45 8.82
N PRO A 477 3.23 4.92 7.79
CA PRO A 477 4.01 5.73 6.87
C PRO A 477 3.19 6.75 6.06
N PHE A 478 1.92 6.44 5.73
CA PHE A 478 1.05 7.37 5.02
C PHE A 478 0.66 8.58 5.88
N PHE A 479 0.04 8.34 7.05
CA PHE A 479 -0.50 9.40 7.90
C PHE A 479 0.60 10.14 8.68
N VAL A 480 1.54 9.41 9.28
CA VAL A 480 2.60 10.01 10.10
C VAL A 480 3.76 10.50 9.23
N GLY A 481 4.00 9.90 8.07
CA GLY A 481 5.07 10.29 7.14
C GLY A 481 4.58 11.22 6.04
N ALA A 482 3.98 10.66 4.98
CA ALA A 482 3.73 11.42 3.76
C ALA A 482 2.74 12.59 3.95
N LEU A 483 1.61 12.34 4.60
CA LEU A 483 0.59 13.37 4.82
C LEU A 483 1.11 14.51 5.71
N SER A 484 1.85 14.19 6.77
CA SER A 484 2.42 15.18 7.69
C SER A 484 3.48 16.04 6.99
N ILE A 485 4.31 15.47 6.13
CA ILE A 485 5.33 16.19 5.36
C ILE A 485 4.70 17.13 4.33
N VAL A 486 3.73 16.62 3.55
CA VAL A 486 3.01 17.45 2.56
C VAL A 486 2.22 18.56 3.26
N ALA A 487 1.62 18.28 4.41
CA ALA A 487 0.98 19.30 5.23
C ALA A 487 1.99 20.36 5.73
N TYR A 488 3.11 19.92 6.33
CA TYR A 488 4.13 20.82 6.84
C TYR A 488 4.70 21.73 5.75
N THR A 489 5.02 21.18 4.59
CA THR A 489 5.50 21.94 3.42
C THR A 489 4.46 22.96 2.96
N ALA A 490 3.19 22.58 2.84
CA ALA A 490 2.15 23.47 2.35
C ALA A 490 1.82 24.63 3.30
N TRP A 491 1.85 24.39 4.62
CA TRP A 491 1.49 25.39 5.63
C TRP A 491 2.65 26.26 6.12
N ARG A 492 3.85 25.68 6.28
CA ARG A 492 4.95 26.33 7.00
C ARG A 492 6.08 26.83 6.10
N LEU A 493 6.38 26.12 5.02
CA LEU A 493 7.52 26.48 4.16
C LEU A 493 7.10 27.52 3.13
N THR A 494 8.02 28.45 2.88
CA THR A 494 7.91 29.46 1.83
C THR A 494 8.28 28.81 0.49
N PRO A 495 7.40 28.88 -0.54
CA PRO A 495 7.73 28.38 -1.86
C PRO A 495 8.88 29.18 -2.50
N SER A 496 9.58 28.58 -3.45
CA SER A 496 10.65 29.26 -4.19
C SER A 496 10.15 30.47 -4.98
N GLU A 497 10.94 31.55 -4.98
CA GLU A 497 10.60 32.79 -5.71
C GLU A 497 10.70 32.60 -7.24
N GLN A 498 11.62 31.75 -7.70
CA GLN A 498 11.96 31.60 -9.11
C GLN A 498 11.29 30.40 -9.79
N CYS A 499 10.81 29.41 -9.03
CA CYS A 499 10.40 28.10 -9.55
C CYS A 499 9.00 27.68 -9.11
N GLY A 500 8.33 26.91 -9.98
CA GLY A 500 7.05 26.24 -9.71
C GLY A 500 5.80 27.14 -9.69
N PRO A 501 4.64 26.60 -9.30
CA PRO A 501 3.37 27.29 -9.39
C PRO A 501 3.19 28.39 -8.33
N PHE A 502 3.74 28.24 -7.12
CA PHE A 502 3.41 29.11 -5.98
C PHE A 502 4.35 30.32 -5.81
N ARG A 503 4.97 30.78 -6.89
CA ARG A 503 5.91 31.92 -6.86
C ARG A 503 5.23 33.18 -6.35
N GLY A 504 5.93 33.94 -5.50
CA GLY A 504 5.46 35.21 -4.95
C GLY A 504 4.47 35.08 -3.78
N LEU A 505 4.22 33.87 -3.28
CA LEU A 505 3.34 33.61 -2.15
C LEU A 505 4.13 33.32 -0.87
N ASN A 506 3.60 33.72 0.28
CA ASN A 506 4.25 33.48 1.58
C ASN A 506 4.23 32.00 1.98
N ASN A 507 3.16 31.28 1.66
CA ASN A 507 3.06 29.84 1.85
C ASN A 507 2.14 29.25 0.77
N THR A 508 2.27 27.96 0.49
CA THR A 508 1.42 27.30 -0.51
C THR A 508 -0.07 27.40 -0.16
N PHE A 509 -0.42 27.35 1.13
CA PHE A 509 -1.80 27.48 1.58
C PHE A 509 -2.44 28.84 1.28
N SER A 510 -1.65 29.93 1.17
CA SER A 510 -2.18 31.28 0.89
C SER A 510 -2.89 31.39 -0.46
N VAL A 511 -2.65 30.47 -1.41
CA VAL A 511 -3.40 30.34 -2.67
C VAL A 511 -4.91 30.24 -2.41
N VAL A 512 -5.30 29.52 -1.36
CA VAL A 512 -6.72 29.39 -0.96
C VAL A 512 -7.25 30.73 -0.45
N GLY A 513 -6.43 31.49 0.28
CA GLY A 513 -6.79 32.83 0.74
C GLY A 513 -7.04 33.78 -0.42
N VAL A 514 -6.10 33.87 -1.36
CA VAL A 514 -6.22 34.69 -2.57
C VAL A 514 -7.48 34.32 -3.36
N TRP A 515 -7.72 33.03 -3.57
CA TRP A 515 -8.92 32.58 -4.28
C TRP A 515 -10.23 32.91 -3.55
N ILE A 516 -10.23 32.87 -2.21
CA ILE A 516 -11.41 33.26 -1.42
C ILE A 516 -11.65 34.77 -1.50
N ASP A 517 -10.60 35.58 -1.55
CA ASP A 517 -10.70 37.03 -1.71
C ASP A 517 -11.28 37.37 -3.09
N ASP A 518 -10.83 36.70 -4.17
CA ASP A 518 -11.40 36.84 -5.52
C ASP A 518 -12.89 36.44 -5.56
N LEU A 519 -13.28 35.39 -4.82
CA LEU A 519 -14.67 34.94 -4.73
C LEU A 519 -15.57 35.85 -3.90
N GLN A 520 -15.02 36.75 -3.08
CA GLN A 520 -15.79 37.71 -2.31
C GLN A 520 -16.44 38.77 -3.20
N GLU A 521 -15.82 39.08 -4.35
CA GLU A 521 -16.35 40.03 -5.33
C GLU A 521 -17.58 39.49 -6.07
N ILE A 522 -17.78 38.17 -6.08
CA ILE A 522 -18.88 37.51 -6.77
C ILE A 522 -20.02 37.19 -5.77
N PRO A 523 -21.21 37.81 -5.90
CA PRO A 523 -22.30 37.63 -4.93
C PRO A 523 -22.84 36.19 -4.86
N ALA A 524 -22.71 35.40 -5.94
CA ALA A 524 -23.15 34.00 -5.98
C ALA A 524 -22.27 33.04 -5.16
N SER A 525 -21.02 33.41 -4.84
CA SER A 525 -20.05 32.56 -4.11
C SER A 525 -19.89 32.92 -2.63
N GLN A 526 -20.69 33.85 -2.10
CA GLN A 526 -20.57 34.28 -0.70
C GLN A 526 -20.74 33.14 0.32
N TRP A 527 -21.47 32.08 -0.03
CA TRP A 527 -21.59 30.90 0.82
C TRP A 527 -20.24 30.16 1.01
N VAL A 528 -19.37 30.15 -0.02
CA VAL A 528 -18.03 29.54 0.06
C VAL A 528 -17.14 30.36 0.98
N VAL A 529 -17.16 31.69 0.82
CA VAL A 529 -16.41 32.64 1.64
C VAL A 529 -16.83 32.51 3.11
N TRP A 530 -18.14 32.41 3.37
CA TRP A 530 -18.67 32.20 4.72
C TRP A 530 -18.15 30.90 5.35
N ILE A 531 -18.13 29.79 4.61
CA ILE A 531 -17.58 28.51 5.08
C ILE A 531 -16.09 28.66 5.39
N TYR A 532 -15.31 29.27 4.49
CA TYR A 532 -13.88 29.42 4.72
C TYR A 532 -13.58 30.25 5.98
N GLN A 533 -14.23 31.41 6.13
CA GLN A 533 -13.98 32.34 7.23
C GLN A 533 -14.44 31.80 8.59
N ASN A 534 -15.58 31.12 8.65
CA ASN A 534 -16.19 30.67 9.91
C ASN A 534 -15.89 29.23 10.27
N VAL A 535 -15.61 28.37 9.29
CA VAL A 535 -15.36 26.93 9.49
C VAL A 535 -13.88 26.61 9.35
N ILE A 536 -13.28 26.86 8.18
CA ILE A 536 -11.91 26.40 7.87
C ILE A 536 -10.85 27.18 8.65
N ARG A 537 -11.05 28.49 8.85
CA ARG A 537 -10.14 29.33 9.64
C ARG A 537 -10.32 29.16 11.15
N SER A 538 -11.44 28.57 11.59
CA SER A 538 -11.72 28.38 13.01
C SER A 538 -10.93 27.20 13.58
N GLU A 539 -10.15 27.44 14.63
CA GLU A 539 -9.42 26.38 15.35
C GLU A 539 -10.38 25.33 15.94
N ILE A 540 -11.60 25.75 16.30
CA ILE A 540 -12.66 24.91 16.87
C ILE A 540 -13.06 23.81 15.87
N PHE A 541 -13.03 24.09 14.57
CA PHE A 541 -13.39 23.11 13.55
C PHE A 541 -12.42 21.92 13.52
N TYR A 542 -11.11 22.18 13.58
CA TYR A 542 -10.11 21.13 13.65
C TYR A 542 -10.25 20.33 14.94
N PHE A 543 -10.50 20.99 16.08
CA PHE A 543 -10.79 20.30 17.33
C PHE A 543 -12.01 19.37 17.20
N LEU A 544 -13.12 19.84 16.63
CA LEU A 544 -14.31 19.02 16.40
C LEU A 544 -14.05 17.83 15.47
N ILE A 545 -13.29 18.01 14.38
CA ILE A 545 -12.89 16.90 13.50
C ILE A 545 -12.07 15.88 14.27
N THR A 546 -11.07 16.33 15.04
CA THR A 546 -10.25 15.40 15.83
C THR A 546 -11.08 14.66 16.87
N LEU A 547 -12.05 15.31 17.51
CA LEU A 547 -13.00 14.68 18.44
C LEU A 547 -13.85 13.62 17.72
N ILE A 548 -14.40 13.93 16.55
CA ILE A 548 -15.18 12.97 15.74
C ILE A 548 -14.32 11.75 15.38
N ILE A 549 -13.07 11.97 14.95
CA ILE A 549 -12.14 10.88 14.63
C ILE A 549 -11.86 10.03 15.87
N ILE A 550 -11.63 10.64 17.04
CA ILE A 550 -11.42 9.91 18.31
C ILE A 550 -12.65 9.09 18.69
N VAL A 551 -13.86 9.65 18.55
CA VAL A 551 -15.12 8.93 18.80
C VAL A 551 -15.28 7.76 17.84
N ILE A 552 -14.98 7.93 16.56
CA ILE A 552 -15.02 6.86 15.56
C ILE A 552 -14.03 5.75 15.94
N ILE A 553 -12.78 6.10 16.27
CA ILE A 553 -11.76 5.14 16.70
C ILE A 553 -12.22 4.39 17.96
N TYR A 554 -12.80 5.11 18.93
CA TYR A 554 -13.35 4.52 20.14
C TYR A 554 -14.49 3.54 19.84
N ILE A 555 -15.42 3.91 18.95
CA ILE A 555 -16.51 3.03 18.52
C ILE A 555 -15.94 1.78 17.83
N PHE A 556 -14.98 1.92 16.92
CA PHE A 556 -14.34 0.77 16.28
C PHE A 556 -13.62 -0.13 17.28
N TRP A 557 -12.95 0.46 18.26
CA TRP A 557 -12.31 -0.28 19.35
C TRP A 557 -13.34 -1.04 20.18
N GLN A 558 -14.43 -0.40 20.59
CA GLN A 558 -15.55 -1.03 21.31
C GLN A 558 -16.20 -2.14 20.51
N VAL A 559 -16.49 -1.93 19.22
CA VAL A 559 -17.03 -2.97 18.32
C VAL A 559 -16.08 -4.16 18.24
N THR A 560 -14.78 -3.91 18.18
CA THR A 560 -13.77 -4.99 18.17
C THR A 560 -13.78 -5.76 19.48
N GLN A 561 -13.86 -5.08 20.63
CA GLN A 561 -13.95 -5.74 21.94
C GLN A 561 -15.26 -6.51 22.13
N GLY A 562 -16.40 -5.93 21.74
CA GLY A 562 -17.71 -6.58 21.79
C GLY A 562 -17.77 -7.83 20.92
N ARG A 563 -17.17 -7.79 19.72
CA ARG A 563 -17.02 -8.99 18.87
C ARG A 563 -16.18 -10.08 19.53
N LYS A 564 -15.12 -9.73 20.26
CA LYS A 564 -14.32 -10.72 21.01
C LYS A 564 -15.15 -11.38 22.11
N GLN A 565 -15.92 -10.60 22.87
CA GLN A 565 -16.79 -11.13 23.91
C GLN A 565 -17.89 -12.03 23.33
N LEU A 566 -18.55 -11.60 22.24
CA LEU A 566 -19.58 -12.39 21.56
C LEU A 566 -19.02 -13.73 21.06
N ILE A 567 -17.81 -13.74 20.48
CA ILE A 567 -17.13 -14.99 20.08
C ILE A 567 -16.89 -15.88 21.30
N GLY A 568 -16.46 -15.31 22.43
CA GLY A 568 -16.30 -16.03 23.68
C GLY A 568 -17.59 -16.71 24.16
N GLN A 569 -18.72 -15.99 24.12
CA GLN A 569 -20.03 -16.52 24.50
C GLN A 569 -20.53 -17.60 23.52
N LEU A 570 -20.39 -17.38 22.22
CA LEU A 570 -20.76 -18.38 21.20
C LEU A 570 -19.96 -19.67 21.37
N ARG A 571 -18.67 -19.59 21.73
CA ARG A 571 -17.86 -20.77 22.06
C ARG A 571 -18.38 -21.49 23.29
N GLN A 572 -18.74 -20.77 24.35
CA GLN A 572 -19.33 -21.39 25.54
C GLN A 572 -20.64 -22.10 25.21
N GLN A 573 -21.48 -21.51 24.35
CA GLN A 573 -22.72 -22.14 23.88
C GLN A 573 -22.44 -23.41 23.06
N ILE A 574 -21.46 -23.39 22.15
CA ILE A 574 -21.05 -24.57 21.37
C ILE A 574 -20.58 -25.70 22.31
N VAL A 575 -19.73 -25.38 23.29
CA VAL A 575 -19.26 -26.36 24.28
C VAL A 575 -20.43 -26.94 25.06
N ASN A 576 -21.35 -26.10 25.55
CA ASN A 576 -22.51 -26.57 26.32
C ASN A 576 -23.45 -27.47 25.49
N VAL A 577 -23.71 -27.12 24.23
CA VAL A 577 -24.53 -27.94 23.32
C VAL A 577 -23.85 -29.28 23.00
N SER A 578 -22.52 -29.30 22.83
CA SER A 578 -21.77 -30.54 22.60
C SER A 578 -21.72 -31.48 23.80
N VAL A 579 -21.92 -30.97 25.03
CA VAL A 579 -22.00 -31.80 26.25
C VAL A 579 -23.41 -32.38 26.44
N LEU A 580 -24.44 -31.74 25.87
CA LEU A 580 -25.84 -32.17 25.99
C LEU A 580 -26.27 -33.23 24.97
N HIS A 581 -25.46 -33.49 23.92
CA HIS A 581 -25.66 -34.56 22.96
C HIS A 581 -24.38 -35.41 22.84
N PRO A 582 -24.24 -36.49 23.64
CA PRO A 582 -23.17 -37.48 23.46
C PRO A 582 -23.31 -38.28 22.16
#